data_AF-A0A960D6L0-F1
#
_entry.id   AF-A0A960D6L0-F1
#
_cell.length_a   1.000
_cell.length_b   1.000
_cell.length_c   1.000
_cell.angle_alpha   90.00
_cell.angle_beta   90.00
_cell.angle_gamma   90.00
#
_symmetry.space_group_name_H-M   'P 1'
#
loop_
_entity.id
_entity.type
_entity.pdbx_description
1 polymer ?
#
loop_
_entity_poly.entity_id
_entity_poly.type
_entity_poly.pdbx_seq_one_letter_code
_entity_poly.pdbx_strand_id
1 'polypeptide(L)'
;MRRLLAVGTALMTVGATGVFGCGSASADDGSPAAPPGPQPTDAAAPLGTPGRAYALGGARVSNVPYEAYIMATGANWFPKLDREIVDYPAGQVQGHTLERLFPGIGRLDDDLFPGLGLDGPSIGESVDIGAPDTIAAIRAGGPGTVHGLSEGAMVLDEVQRQLAYDPAGPPPDQLSFAMYGPPVGRHGFGEGFLTQMFPVGSVVPSLDYRIPSPVESQYDT
;
A
#
# COMPACT_ATOMS: atom_id res chain seq x y z
N MET A 1 8.85 0.53 -42.89
CA MET A 1 7.77 1.53 -42.68
C MET A 1 6.76 1.13 -41.59
N ARG A 2 6.26 -0.11 -41.53
CA ARG A 2 5.29 -0.52 -40.48
C ARG A 2 5.81 -0.48 -39.02
N ARG A 3 7.11 -0.60 -38.78
CA ARG A 3 7.71 -0.53 -37.42
C ARG A 3 7.91 0.90 -36.89
N LEU A 4 7.98 1.90 -37.77
CA LEU A 4 8.10 3.31 -37.37
C LEU A 4 6.74 3.93 -37.02
N LEU A 5 5.66 3.45 -37.64
CA LEU A 5 4.30 3.86 -37.29
C LEU A 5 3.88 3.39 -35.87
N ALA A 6 4.33 2.22 -35.43
CA ALA A 6 4.00 1.70 -34.09
C ALA A 6 4.68 2.50 -32.96
N VAL A 7 5.91 2.96 -33.17
CA VAL A 7 6.64 3.81 -32.21
C VAL A 7 6.04 5.21 -32.14
N GLY A 8 5.55 5.74 -33.27
CA GLY A 8 4.89 7.05 -33.32
C GLY A 8 3.55 7.11 -32.56
N THR A 9 2.80 6.00 -32.48
CA THR A 9 1.51 5.98 -31.77
C THR A 9 1.66 5.91 -30.26
N ALA A 10 2.69 5.23 -29.73
CA ALA A 10 2.94 5.13 -28.29
C ALA A 10 3.41 6.47 -27.67
N LEU A 11 4.18 7.27 -28.42
CA LEU A 11 4.63 8.59 -27.96
C LEU A 11 3.51 9.65 -27.93
N MET A 12 2.44 9.48 -28.70
CA MET A 12 1.30 10.41 -28.67
C MET A 12 0.31 10.13 -27.53
N THR A 13 0.28 8.92 -26.96
CA THR A 13 -0.60 8.62 -25.82
C THR A 13 -0.04 9.14 -24.50
N VAL A 14 1.28 9.22 -24.35
CA VAL A 14 1.94 9.81 -23.17
C VAL A 14 1.92 11.36 -23.20
N GLY A 15 1.78 11.96 -24.39
CA GLY A 15 1.68 13.43 -24.53
C GLY A 15 0.29 14.02 -24.25
N ALA A 16 -0.77 13.22 -24.21
CA ALA A 16 -2.15 13.71 -24.08
C ALA A 16 -2.64 13.84 -22.63
N THR A 17 -1.97 13.22 -21.65
CA THR A 17 -2.28 13.42 -20.22
C THR A 17 -1.65 14.69 -19.63
N GLY A 18 -0.85 15.42 -20.40
CA GLY A 18 -0.26 16.71 -20.00
C GLY A 18 -1.07 17.96 -20.36
N VAL A 19 -2.24 17.82 -21.00
CA VAL A 19 -3.04 18.95 -21.52
C VAL A 19 -4.48 18.93 -20.97
N PHE A 20 -4.64 18.64 -19.68
CA PHE A 20 -5.81 19.10 -18.93
C PHE A 20 -5.30 20.03 -17.84
N GLY A 21 -5.48 21.34 -18.08
CA GLY A 21 -4.94 22.40 -17.27
C GLY A 21 -5.35 22.30 -15.80
N CYS A 22 -4.40 22.56 -14.92
CA CYS A 22 -4.65 22.87 -13.52
C CYS A 22 -5.51 24.13 -13.44
N GLY A 23 -6.82 23.97 -13.33
CA GLY A 23 -7.69 25.01 -12.81
C GLY A 23 -7.42 25.15 -11.32
N SER A 24 -6.67 26.17 -10.93
CA SER A 24 -6.56 26.57 -9.53
C SER A 24 -7.92 27.08 -9.06
N ALA A 25 -8.64 26.28 -8.28
CA ALA A 25 -9.80 26.76 -7.54
C ALA A 25 -9.29 27.56 -6.34
N SER A 26 -9.51 28.88 -6.36
CA SER A 26 -9.41 29.73 -5.17
C SER A 26 -10.75 29.62 -4.43
N ALA A 27 -10.76 29.17 -3.18
CA ALA A 27 -11.92 29.31 -2.33
C ALA A 27 -11.96 30.76 -1.79
N ASP A 28 -13.08 31.45 -1.94
CA ASP A 28 -13.30 32.77 -1.33
C ASP A 28 -13.39 32.62 0.20
N ASP A 29 -12.56 33.37 0.94
CA ASP A 29 -12.54 33.44 2.41
C ASP A 29 -13.74 34.21 2.97
N GLY A 30 -14.95 33.71 2.76
CA GLY A 30 -16.16 34.17 3.43
C GLY A 30 -16.53 33.23 4.57
N SER A 31 -15.91 33.36 5.74
CA SER A 31 -16.21 32.51 6.91
C SER A 31 -17.56 32.88 7.55
N PRO A 32 -18.58 31.98 7.59
CA PRO A 32 -19.66 32.07 8.56
C PRO A 32 -19.14 31.61 9.94
N ALA A 33 -19.59 32.24 11.02
CA ALA A 33 -19.18 31.89 12.38
C ALA A 33 -19.46 30.41 12.68
N ALA A 34 -18.42 29.68 13.10
CA ALA A 34 -18.52 28.27 13.45
C ALA A 34 -19.41 28.07 14.69
N PRO A 35 -20.31 27.07 14.71
CA PRO A 35 -21.01 26.67 15.92
C PRO A 35 -20.00 26.23 17.00
N PRO A 36 -20.33 26.41 18.30
CA PRO A 36 -19.39 26.09 19.38
C PRO A 36 -18.96 24.63 19.30
N GLY A 37 -17.64 24.43 19.21
CA GLY A 37 -17.03 23.10 19.14
C GLY A 37 -17.19 22.33 20.46
N PRO A 38 -17.15 20.99 20.40
CA PRO A 38 -17.20 20.15 21.59
C PRO A 38 -16.09 20.53 22.58
N GLN A 39 -16.44 20.66 23.86
CA GLN A 39 -15.48 20.97 24.91
C GLN A 39 -14.48 19.81 25.12
N PRO A 40 -13.20 20.11 25.40
CA PRO A 40 -12.19 19.09 25.66
C PRO A 40 -12.36 18.52 27.07
N THR A 41 -13.29 17.58 27.25
CA THR A 41 -13.42 16.81 28.50
C THR A 41 -13.34 15.31 28.35
N ASP A 42 -13.17 14.77 27.14
CA ASP A 42 -12.88 13.34 26.95
C ASP A 42 -11.65 13.22 26.07
N ALA A 43 -10.51 12.82 26.63
CA ALA A 43 -9.40 12.35 25.82
C ALA A 43 -9.95 11.19 24.99
N ALA A 44 -10.06 11.37 23.67
CA ALA A 44 -10.50 10.33 22.76
C ALA A 44 -9.73 9.03 23.09
N ALA A 45 -10.45 7.90 23.08
CA ALA A 45 -9.82 6.60 23.29
C ALA A 45 -8.58 6.49 22.37
N PRO A 46 -7.45 5.94 22.85
CA PRO A 46 -6.28 5.75 22.01
C PRO A 46 -6.68 5.01 20.73
N LEU A 47 -6.29 5.55 19.58
CA LEU A 47 -6.51 4.88 18.30
C LEU A 47 -5.62 3.64 18.23
N GLY A 48 -6.20 2.52 17.79
CA GLY A 48 -5.52 1.24 17.61
C GLY A 48 -5.06 0.56 18.91
N THR A 49 -4.53 -0.65 18.76
CA THR A 49 -3.96 -1.43 19.85
C THR A 49 -2.59 -0.85 20.25
N PRO A 50 -2.38 -0.52 21.55
CA PRO A 50 -1.08 -0.10 22.07
C PRO A 50 0.02 -1.15 21.90
N GLY A 51 1.28 -0.72 21.86
CA GLY A 51 2.43 -1.60 21.72
C GLY A 51 3.23 -1.24 20.48
N ARG A 52 3.45 -2.22 19.60
CA ARG A 52 4.24 -2.04 18.38
C ARG A 52 3.42 -1.41 17.26
N ALA A 53 4.10 -0.71 16.35
CA ALA A 53 3.61 -0.35 15.04
C ALA A 53 4.40 -1.15 13.99
N TYR A 54 3.82 -2.25 13.51
CA TYR A 54 4.38 -3.08 12.44
C TYR A 54 4.15 -2.36 11.11
N ALA A 55 5.15 -1.65 10.60
CA ALA A 55 4.99 -0.75 9.46
C ALA A 55 5.48 -1.38 8.16
N LEU A 56 4.58 -1.41 7.17
CA LEU A 56 4.83 -1.85 5.81
C LEU A 56 4.66 -0.70 4.83
N GLY A 57 5.66 -0.50 3.99
CA GLY A 57 5.64 0.52 2.93
C GLY A 57 4.84 0.11 1.71
N GLY A 58 4.86 0.97 0.70
CA GLY A 58 4.37 0.64 -0.62
C GLY A 58 5.45 -0.02 -1.47
N ALA A 59 5.19 -0.14 -2.77
CA ALA A 59 6.18 -0.51 -3.78
C ALA A 59 7.42 0.38 -3.70
N ARG A 60 8.61 -0.20 -3.87
CA ARG A 60 9.84 0.59 -3.93
C ARG A 60 9.85 1.42 -5.21
N VAL A 61 10.13 2.72 -5.05
CA VAL A 61 10.29 3.67 -6.15
C VAL A 61 11.69 4.24 -6.07
N SER A 62 12.41 4.21 -7.19
CA SER A 62 13.78 4.73 -7.27
C SER A 62 13.86 6.19 -6.79
N ASN A 63 14.89 6.50 -5.99
CA ASN A 63 15.15 7.81 -5.38
C ASN A 63 14.14 8.30 -4.33
N VAL A 64 13.23 7.45 -3.84
CA VAL A 64 12.35 7.77 -2.70
C VAL A 64 12.93 7.13 -1.43
N PRO A 65 13.17 7.89 -0.33
CA PRO A 65 13.76 7.35 0.90
C PRO A 65 12.76 6.44 1.62
N TYR A 66 12.89 5.13 1.38
CA TYR A 66 11.90 4.12 1.76
C TYR A 66 11.57 4.12 3.26
N GLU A 67 12.59 3.97 4.09
CA GLU A 67 12.43 3.90 5.54
C GLU A 67 11.80 5.17 6.13
N ALA A 68 12.23 6.34 5.65
CA ALA A 68 11.78 7.61 6.19
C ALA A 68 10.27 7.82 6.00
N TYR A 69 9.73 7.49 4.82
CA TYR A 69 8.31 7.67 4.57
C TYR A 69 7.45 6.63 5.32
N ILE A 70 7.94 5.39 5.50
CA ILE A 70 7.23 4.34 6.23
C ILE A 70 7.13 4.69 7.70
N MET A 71 8.25 5.15 8.28
CA MET A 71 8.28 5.61 9.66
C MET A 71 7.40 6.83 9.88
N ALA A 72 7.20 7.69 8.88
CA ALA A 72 6.27 8.80 8.97
C ALA A 72 4.78 8.39 8.84
N THR A 73 4.48 7.26 8.19
CA THR A 73 3.11 6.85 7.85
C THR A 73 2.27 6.55 9.09
N GLY A 74 1.30 7.41 9.42
CA GLY A 74 0.48 7.21 10.61
C GLY A 74 1.07 7.80 11.91
N ALA A 75 2.30 8.33 11.89
CA ALA A 75 3.02 8.73 13.11
C ALA A 75 2.29 9.79 13.95
N ASN A 76 1.58 10.72 13.30
CA ASN A 76 0.82 11.75 14.00
C ASN A 76 -0.51 11.26 14.59
N TRP A 77 -1.08 10.18 14.05
CA TRP A 77 -2.30 9.55 14.57
C TRP A 77 -1.99 8.55 15.69
N PHE A 78 -0.82 7.90 15.61
CA PHE A 78 -0.37 6.87 16.54
C PHE A 78 0.99 7.25 17.20
N PRO A 79 1.08 8.37 17.94
CA PRO A 79 2.36 8.93 18.39
C PRO A 79 3.04 8.12 19.51
N LYS A 80 2.36 7.11 20.08
CA LYS A 80 2.85 6.33 21.23
C LYS A 80 3.27 4.90 20.87
N LEU A 81 3.13 4.49 19.61
CA LEU A 81 3.51 3.14 19.19
C LEU A 81 5.03 3.04 18.99
N ASP A 82 5.59 1.89 19.36
CA ASP A 82 6.99 1.55 19.09
C ASP A 82 7.12 1.04 17.65
N ARG A 83 7.70 1.85 16.77
CA ARG A 83 7.62 1.64 15.32
C ARG A 83 8.75 0.75 14.84
N GLU A 84 8.39 -0.26 14.07
CA GLU A 84 9.36 -1.08 13.35
C GLU A 84 8.93 -1.25 11.91
N ILE A 85 9.92 -1.38 11.01
CA ILE A 85 9.66 -1.75 9.63
C ILE A 85 9.66 -3.27 9.58
N VAL A 86 8.59 -3.86 9.05
CA VAL A 86 8.59 -5.27 8.68
C VAL A 86 9.31 -5.37 7.35
N ASP A 87 10.44 -6.06 7.33
CA ASP A 87 11.20 -6.27 6.11
C ASP A 87 10.44 -7.25 5.21
N TYR A 88 10.16 -6.81 3.99
CA TYR A 88 9.53 -7.62 2.96
C TYR A 88 9.94 -7.04 1.59
N PRO A 89 9.77 -7.79 0.48
CA PRO A 89 10.37 -7.40 -0.78
C PRO A 89 9.96 -6.03 -1.31
N ALA A 90 8.70 -5.62 -1.07
CA ALA A 90 8.11 -4.38 -1.54
C ALA A 90 8.28 -4.21 -3.06
N GLY A 91 7.37 -4.83 -3.80
CA GLY A 91 7.52 -5.13 -5.22
C GLY A 91 7.86 -3.93 -6.09
N GLN A 92 8.50 -4.21 -7.23
CA GLN A 92 9.03 -3.16 -8.11
C GLN A 92 8.21 -3.10 -9.39
N VAL A 93 7.06 -2.40 -9.31
CA VAL A 93 6.09 -2.31 -10.42
C VAL A 93 6.75 -1.94 -11.75
N GLN A 94 7.70 -1.01 -11.73
CA GLN A 94 8.38 -0.50 -12.91
C GLN A 94 9.32 -1.56 -13.51
N GLY A 95 10.16 -2.19 -12.68
CA GLY A 95 11.05 -3.26 -13.12
C GLY A 95 10.33 -4.48 -13.64
N HIS A 96 9.36 -4.97 -12.87
CA HIS A 96 8.59 -6.16 -13.24
C HIS A 96 7.79 -5.96 -14.54
N THR A 97 7.21 -4.77 -14.72
CA THR A 97 6.53 -4.43 -15.99
C THR A 97 7.52 -4.39 -17.16
N LEU A 98 8.72 -3.83 -16.95
CA LEU A 98 9.75 -3.74 -17.98
C LEU A 98 10.32 -5.10 -18.35
N GLU A 99 10.60 -5.97 -17.37
CA GLU A 99 11.03 -7.36 -17.59
C GLU A 99 9.99 -8.15 -18.37
N ARG A 100 8.68 -7.93 -18.13
CA ARG A 100 7.63 -8.54 -18.94
C ARG A 100 7.57 -8.06 -20.38
N LEU A 101 7.81 -6.78 -20.62
CA LEU A 101 7.78 -6.20 -21.97
C LEU A 101 9.07 -6.50 -22.74
N PHE A 102 10.19 -6.65 -22.04
CA PHE A 102 11.51 -6.91 -22.59
C PHE A 102 12.25 -7.95 -21.73
N PRO A 103 11.95 -9.25 -21.90
CA PRO A 103 12.56 -10.30 -21.09
C PRO A 103 14.10 -10.27 -21.14
N GLY A 104 14.73 -10.29 -19.97
CA GLY A 104 16.17 -10.20 -19.78
C GLY A 104 16.72 -8.80 -19.48
N ILE A 105 15.87 -7.78 -19.34
CA ILE A 105 16.31 -6.42 -19.00
C ILE A 105 16.70 -6.30 -17.52
N GLY A 106 16.18 -7.16 -16.64
CA GLY A 106 16.59 -7.27 -15.24
C GLY A 106 18.10 -7.54 -15.07
N ARG A 107 18.74 -8.19 -16.05
CA ARG A 107 20.20 -8.39 -16.05
C ARG A 107 20.99 -7.09 -16.12
N LEU A 108 20.39 -5.99 -16.60
CA LEU A 108 21.03 -4.67 -16.57
C LEU A 108 21.15 -4.13 -15.15
N ASP A 109 20.28 -4.57 -14.23
CA ASP A 109 20.40 -4.27 -12.80
C ASP A 109 21.64 -4.98 -12.23
N ASP A 110 21.77 -6.28 -12.49
CA ASP A 110 22.90 -7.10 -12.04
C ASP A 110 24.26 -6.65 -12.62
N ASP A 111 24.30 -6.34 -13.92
CA ASP A 111 25.56 -6.21 -14.66
C ASP A 111 26.02 -4.75 -14.86
N LEU A 112 25.11 -3.77 -14.83
CA LEU A 112 25.41 -2.38 -15.25
C LEU A 112 24.96 -1.30 -14.25
N PHE A 113 23.85 -1.48 -13.54
CA PHE A 113 23.30 -0.46 -12.65
C PHE A 113 22.59 -1.05 -11.43
N PRO A 114 23.33 -1.60 -10.45
CA PRO A 114 22.75 -2.25 -9.28
C PRO A 114 21.80 -1.33 -8.49
N GLY A 115 20.57 -1.80 -8.26
CA GLY A 115 19.54 -1.10 -7.51
C GLY A 115 18.62 -0.20 -8.36
N LEU A 116 18.63 -0.35 -9.69
CA LEU A 116 17.64 0.27 -10.57
C LEU A 116 16.23 -0.29 -10.35
N GLY A 117 16.15 -1.52 -9.85
CA GLY A 117 14.89 -2.15 -9.51
C GLY A 117 14.21 -2.86 -10.65
N LEU A 118 14.98 -3.34 -11.63
CA LEU A 118 14.52 -4.00 -12.86
C LEU A 118 14.31 -5.51 -12.68
N ASP A 119 14.85 -6.11 -11.62
CA ASP A 119 14.77 -7.54 -11.30
C ASP A 119 13.87 -7.85 -10.07
N GLY A 120 13.27 -6.83 -9.46
CA GLY A 120 12.48 -6.98 -8.24
C GLY A 120 11.21 -7.81 -8.44
N PRO A 121 10.71 -8.47 -7.38
CA PRO A 121 9.52 -9.31 -7.48
C PRO A 121 8.29 -8.49 -7.88
N SER A 122 7.34 -9.21 -8.45
CA SER A 122 6.00 -8.67 -8.71
C SER A 122 5.32 -8.26 -7.40
N ILE A 123 4.25 -7.45 -7.49
CA ILE A 123 3.45 -7.11 -6.31
C ILE A 123 2.74 -8.34 -5.75
N GLY A 124 2.27 -9.25 -6.60
CA GLY A 124 1.69 -10.52 -6.16
C GLY A 124 2.67 -11.33 -5.30
N GLU A 125 3.89 -11.54 -5.82
CA GLU A 125 4.95 -12.27 -5.11
C GLU A 125 5.39 -11.56 -3.83
N SER A 126 5.50 -10.23 -3.86
CA SER A 126 5.83 -9.44 -2.68
C SER A 126 4.75 -9.54 -1.59
N VAL A 127 3.47 -9.60 -1.96
CA VAL A 127 2.37 -9.85 -1.00
C VAL A 127 2.42 -11.28 -0.45
N ASP A 128 2.67 -12.27 -1.29
CA ASP A 128 2.79 -13.69 -0.89
C ASP A 128 3.92 -13.92 0.13
N ILE A 129 5.00 -13.12 0.05
CA ILE A 129 6.12 -13.12 1.01
C ILE A 129 5.82 -12.23 2.24
N GLY A 130 5.32 -11.02 2.01
CA GLY A 130 5.12 -10.03 3.08
C GLY A 130 4.08 -10.45 4.11
N ALA A 131 3.03 -11.18 3.71
CA ALA A 131 1.99 -11.62 4.64
C ALA A 131 2.51 -12.59 5.71
N PRO A 132 3.17 -13.72 5.39
CA PRO A 132 3.73 -14.60 6.40
C PRO A 132 4.83 -13.94 7.24
N ASP A 133 5.65 -13.07 6.65
CA ASP A 133 6.68 -12.33 7.40
C ASP A 133 6.05 -11.37 8.42
N THR A 134 4.96 -10.70 8.05
CA THR A 134 4.20 -9.82 8.96
C THR A 134 3.55 -10.63 10.09
N ILE A 135 2.94 -11.77 9.80
CA ILE A 135 2.37 -12.65 10.82
C ILE A 135 3.46 -13.15 11.78
N ALA A 136 4.64 -13.51 11.26
CA ALA A 136 5.78 -13.90 12.08
C ALA A 136 6.26 -12.76 12.99
N ALA A 137 6.35 -11.54 12.45
CA ALA A 137 6.69 -10.34 13.22
C ALA A 137 5.67 -10.08 14.34
N ILE A 138 4.37 -10.15 14.05
CA ILE A 138 3.28 -9.99 15.04
C ILE A 138 3.41 -11.02 16.17
N ARG A 139 3.64 -12.29 15.82
CA ARG A 139 3.80 -13.37 16.80
C ARG A 139 5.06 -13.21 17.67
N ALA A 140 6.12 -12.65 17.12
CA ALA A 140 7.37 -12.41 17.85
C ALA A 140 7.34 -11.14 18.70
N GLY A 141 6.70 -10.08 18.21
CA GLY A 141 6.69 -8.74 18.81
C GLY A 141 5.55 -8.49 19.80
N GLY A 142 4.46 -9.28 19.73
CA GLY A 142 3.31 -9.14 20.62
C GLY A 142 2.29 -8.08 20.16
N PRO A 143 1.47 -7.54 21.09
CA PRO A 143 0.37 -6.65 20.74
C PRO A 143 0.80 -5.38 20.00
N GLY A 144 -0.05 -4.90 19.11
CA GLY A 144 0.21 -3.66 18.37
C GLY A 144 -0.77 -3.35 17.25
N THR A 145 -0.48 -2.27 16.55
CA THR A 145 -1.20 -1.87 15.33
C THR A 145 -0.35 -2.17 14.11
N VAL A 146 -0.89 -2.82 13.09
CA VAL A 146 -0.20 -3.05 11.82
C VAL A 146 -0.52 -1.91 10.86
N HIS A 147 0.49 -1.25 10.31
CA HIS A 147 0.35 -0.10 9.43
C HIS A 147 0.74 -0.50 8.01
N GLY A 148 -0.14 -0.28 7.03
CA GLY A 148 0.14 -0.60 5.63
C GLY A 148 -0.11 0.59 4.71
N LEU A 149 0.92 1.00 3.94
CA LEU A 149 0.77 2.01 2.89
C LEU A 149 0.72 1.36 1.51
N SER A 150 -0.29 1.68 0.71
CA SER A 150 -0.37 1.25 -0.70
C SER A 150 -0.23 -0.28 -0.84
N GLU A 151 0.87 -0.80 -1.40
CA GLU A 151 1.16 -2.25 -1.41
C GLU A 151 1.16 -2.87 -0.01
N GLY A 152 1.70 -2.21 1.00
CA GLY A 152 1.65 -2.70 2.38
C GLY A 152 0.21 -2.91 2.85
N ALA A 153 -0.75 -2.09 2.41
CA ALA A 153 -2.16 -2.35 2.72
C ALA A 153 -2.69 -3.62 2.04
N MET A 154 -2.16 -4.00 0.87
CA MET A 154 -2.46 -5.28 0.20
C MET A 154 -1.87 -6.46 0.98
N VAL A 155 -0.70 -6.28 1.61
CA VAL A 155 -0.15 -7.26 2.56
C VAL A 155 -1.08 -7.40 3.76
N LEU A 156 -1.57 -6.29 4.32
CA LEU A 156 -2.50 -6.31 5.46
C LEU A 156 -3.83 -6.98 5.09
N ASP A 157 -4.36 -6.80 3.88
CA ASP A 157 -5.54 -7.53 3.40
C ASP A 157 -5.33 -9.06 3.44
N GLU A 158 -4.12 -9.51 3.07
CA GLU A 158 -3.78 -10.94 3.09
C GLU A 158 -3.48 -11.45 4.51
N VAL A 159 -2.82 -10.66 5.35
CA VAL A 159 -2.64 -10.96 6.78
C VAL A 159 -4.00 -11.16 7.45
N GLN A 160 -4.94 -10.23 7.24
CA GLN A 160 -6.28 -10.35 7.80
C GLN A 160 -7.02 -11.58 7.27
N ARG A 161 -6.86 -11.93 6.00
CA ARG A 161 -7.44 -13.16 5.43
C ARG A 161 -6.91 -14.42 6.11
N GLN A 162 -5.60 -14.49 6.32
CA GLN A 162 -4.96 -15.64 6.96
C GLN A 162 -5.34 -15.74 8.45
N LEU A 163 -5.45 -14.60 9.14
CA LEU A 163 -5.80 -14.56 10.57
C LEU A 163 -7.30 -14.67 10.85
N ALA A 164 -8.19 -14.33 9.91
CA ALA A 164 -9.64 -14.33 10.12
C ALA A 164 -10.19 -15.68 10.61
N TYR A 165 -9.52 -16.78 10.25
CA TYR A 165 -9.91 -18.13 10.64
C TYR A 165 -8.79 -18.90 11.35
N ASP A 166 -7.70 -18.23 11.75
CA ASP A 166 -6.61 -18.86 12.49
C ASP A 166 -6.96 -18.93 13.99
N PRO A 167 -7.22 -20.13 14.55
CA PRO A 167 -7.51 -20.26 15.98
C PRO A 167 -6.30 -19.93 16.88
N ALA A 168 -5.09 -19.88 16.31
CA ALA A 168 -3.86 -19.45 16.98
C ALA A 168 -3.50 -17.98 16.68
N GLY A 169 -4.38 -17.24 15.98
CA GLY A 169 -4.20 -15.82 15.73
C GLY A 169 -4.27 -14.99 17.02
N PRO A 170 -3.68 -13.78 17.05
CA PRO A 170 -3.85 -12.86 18.17
C PRO A 170 -5.33 -12.57 18.43
N PRO A 171 -5.76 -12.42 19.69
CA PRO A 171 -7.12 -12.01 19.98
C PRO A 171 -7.38 -10.56 19.50
N PRO A 172 -8.64 -10.19 19.23
CA PRO A 172 -8.97 -8.91 18.60
C PRO A 172 -8.65 -7.67 19.45
N ASP A 173 -8.44 -7.84 20.75
CA ASP A 173 -7.98 -6.78 21.66
C ASP A 173 -6.45 -6.57 21.65
N GLN A 174 -5.70 -7.46 20.99
CA GLN A 174 -4.23 -7.43 20.90
C GLN A 174 -3.70 -7.07 19.51
N LEU A 175 -4.57 -6.87 18.53
CA LEU A 175 -4.14 -6.50 17.18
C LEU A 175 -5.19 -5.61 16.53
N SER A 176 -4.74 -4.52 15.91
CA SER A 176 -5.55 -3.69 15.03
C SER A 176 -4.77 -3.35 13.77
N PHE A 177 -5.44 -2.82 12.76
CA PHE A 177 -4.87 -2.47 11.47
C PHE A 177 -5.10 -0.98 11.19
N ALA A 178 -4.19 -0.38 10.43
CA ALA A 178 -4.32 0.98 9.92
C ALA A 178 -3.84 0.99 8.47
N MET A 179 -4.77 1.14 7.54
CA MET A 179 -4.50 1.10 6.10
C MET A 179 -4.51 2.48 5.48
N TYR A 180 -3.48 2.79 4.69
CA TYR A 180 -3.29 4.07 4.04
C TYR A 180 -3.25 3.88 2.52
N GLY A 181 -4.26 4.44 1.83
CA GLY A 181 -4.42 4.29 0.38
C GLY A 181 -4.50 2.84 -0.09
N PRO A 182 -5.36 1.98 0.50
CA PRO A 182 -5.47 0.58 0.12
C PRO A 182 -5.91 0.44 -1.36
N PRO A 183 -5.12 -0.22 -2.21
CA PRO A 183 -5.46 -0.44 -3.62
C PRO A 183 -6.71 -1.31 -3.81
N VAL A 184 -6.98 -2.22 -2.86
CA VAL A 184 -8.00 -3.27 -2.96
C VAL A 184 -9.07 -3.17 -1.88
N GLY A 185 -8.74 -2.57 -0.73
CA GLY A 185 -9.63 -2.42 0.40
C GLY A 185 -10.91 -1.64 0.10
N ARG A 186 -11.93 -1.85 0.92
CA ARG A 186 -13.19 -1.10 0.90
C ARG A 186 -13.27 -0.23 2.14
N HIS A 187 -13.77 0.99 2.00
CA HIS A 187 -13.94 1.93 3.10
C HIS A 187 -15.26 2.69 2.95
N GLY A 188 -15.66 3.45 3.98
CA GLY A 188 -16.93 4.20 4.00
C GLY A 188 -17.11 5.25 2.90
N PHE A 189 -16.07 5.50 2.08
CA PHE A 189 -16.08 6.45 0.97
C PHE A 189 -15.96 5.78 -0.41
N GLY A 190 -15.84 4.44 -0.48
CA GLY A 190 -15.74 3.72 -1.75
C GLY A 190 -14.86 2.48 -1.69
N GLU A 191 -14.43 2.03 -2.87
CA GLU A 191 -13.54 0.89 -3.04
C GLU A 191 -12.15 1.36 -3.51
N GLY A 192 -11.10 0.60 -3.22
CA GLY A 192 -9.77 0.83 -3.75
C GLY A 192 -9.75 0.76 -5.29
N PHE A 193 -8.80 1.46 -5.90
CA PHE A 193 -8.76 1.63 -7.36
C PHE A 193 -8.68 0.31 -8.12
N LEU A 194 -7.98 -0.71 -7.58
CA LEU A 194 -7.87 -2.02 -8.23
C LEU A 194 -9.21 -2.76 -8.19
N THR A 195 -9.93 -2.71 -7.07
CA THR A 195 -11.25 -3.34 -6.93
C THR A 195 -12.30 -2.70 -7.83
N GLN A 196 -12.18 -1.39 -8.11
CA GLN A 196 -13.04 -0.71 -9.09
C GLN A 196 -12.78 -1.14 -10.54
N MET A 197 -11.54 -1.52 -10.88
CA MET A 197 -11.11 -1.83 -12.25
C MET A 197 -11.14 -3.32 -12.59
N PHE A 198 -10.92 -4.17 -11.59
CA PHE A 198 -10.69 -5.59 -11.76
C PHE A 198 -11.63 -6.40 -10.86
N PRO A 199 -12.42 -7.33 -11.42
CA PRO A 199 -13.32 -8.14 -10.60
C PRO A 199 -12.53 -9.11 -9.71
N VAL A 200 -13.15 -9.51 -8.60
CA VAL A 200 -12.64 -10.57 -7.72
C VAL A 200 -12.24 -11.80 -8.53
N GLY A 201 -11.08 -12.35 -8.22
CA GLY A 201 -10.50 -13.53 -8.87
C GLY A 201 -9.69 -13.22 -10.13
N SER A 202 -9.78 -12.02 -10.71
CA SER A 202 -8.93 -11.64 -11.84
C SER A 202 -7.50 -11.34 -11.40
N VAL A 203 -6.54 -11.59 -12.28
CA VAL A 203 -5.13 -11.22 -12.06
C VAL A 203 -4.89 -9.88 -12.72
N VAL A 204 -4.36 -8.91 -11.95
CA VAL A 204 -4.05 -7.59 -12.46
C VAL A 204 -2.79 -7.67 -13.33
N PRO A 205 -2.88 -7.30 -14.62
CA PRO A 205 -1.73 -7.31 -15.51
C PRO A 205 -0.57 -6.48 -14.94
N SER A 206 0.65 -6.96 -15.15
CA SER A 206 1.90 -6.31 -14.70
C SER A 206 2.11 -6.24 -13.18
N LEU A 207 1.13 -6.60 -12.34
CA LEU A 207 1.31 -6.72 -10.90
C LEU A 207 1.42 -8.19 -10.44
N ASP A 208 0.91 -9.14 -11.23
CA ASP A 208 0.72 -10.56 -10.83
C ASP A 208 -0.10 -10.75 -9.56
N TYR A 209 -0.85 -9.72 -9.21
CA TYR A 209 -1.70 -9.73 -8.05
C TYR A 209 -3.09 -10.22 -8.42
N ARG A 210 -3.60 -11.24 -7.72
CA ARG A 210 -4.99 -11.70 -7.87
C ARG A 210 -5.89 -10.87 -6.97
N ILE A 211 -6.90 -10.21 -7.53
CA ILE A 211 -7.91 -9.49 -6.74
C ILE A 211 -8.61 -10.49 -5.83
N PRO A 212 -8.51 -10.33 -4.51
CA PRO A 212 -9.01 -11.34 -3.62
C PRO A 212 -10.49 -11.08 -3.28
N SER A 213 -11.16 -12.11 -2.76
CA SER A 213 -12.49 -11.91 -2.19
C SER A 213 -12.40 -11.09 -0.89
N PRO A 214 -13.41 -10.26 -0.58
CA PRO A 214 -13.52 -9.63 0.73
C PRO A 214 -13.49 -10.68 1.84
N VAL A 215 -12.89 -10.32 2.97
CA VAL A 215 -12.90 -11.14 4.19
C VAL A 215 -13.41 -10.28 5.33
N GLU A 216 -14.26 -10.87 6.17
CA GLU A 216 -14.65 -10.25 7.44
C GLU A 216 -13.55 -10.56 8.45
N SER A 217 -12.88 -9.51 8.91
CA SER A 217 -11.82 -9.59 9.90
C SER A 217 -12.38 -9.40 11.30
N GLN A 218 -11.82 -10.11 12.29
CA GLN A 218 -12.14 -9.88 13.70
C GLN A 218 -11.46 -8.63 14.27
N TYR A 219 -10.49 -8.07 13.55
CA TYR A 219 -9.66 -6.96 14.01
C TYR A 219 -10.21 -5.62 13.55
N ASP A 220 -10.03 -4.59 14.38
CA ASP A 220 -10.35 -3.20 14.04
C ASP A 220 -9.41 -2.69 12.93
N THR A 221 -9.93 -1.94 11.95
CA THR A 221 -9.21 -1.45 10.75
C THR A 221 -9.60 -0.03 10.36
#